data_AF-A0A542GD95-F1
#
_entry.id   AF-A0A542GD95-F1
#
_cell.length_a   1.000
_cell.length_b   1.000
_cell.length_c   1.000
_cell.angle_alpha   90.00
_cell.angle_beta   90.00
_cell.angle_gamma   90.00
#
_symmetry.space_group_name_H-M   'P 1'
#
loop_
_entity.id
_entity.type
_entity.pdbx_description
1 polymer ?
#
loop_
_entity_poly.entity_id
_entity_poly.type
_entity_poly.pdbx_seq_one_letter_code
_entity_poly.pdbx_strand_id
1 'polypeptide(L)'
;MITASEPSWIHPFTGLSQRQFGKLLTVLRCQDAAVVRRGRPWGLPLEDRLLLVAAYWRTNLTLRQLAPLFGISKSAADRIIGQIGPPLALKPRRRFARRRA
;
A
#
# COMPACT_ATOMS: atom_id res chain seq x y z
N MET A 1 16.64 3.78 -4.96
CA MET A 1 15.30 4.22 -4.49
C MET A 1 14.31 3.19 -4.99
N ILE A 2 13.45 2.65 -4.13
CA ILE A 2 12.44 1.65 -4.51
C ILE A 2 11.24 2.39 -5.10
N THR A 3 10.74 1.91 -6.25
CA THR A 3 9.56 2.45 -6.91
C THR A 3 8.73 1.32 -7.50
N ALA A 4 7.42 1.52 -7.53
CA ALA A 4 6.44 0.65 -8.17
C ALA A 4 6.41 0.80 -9.69
N SER A 5 7.05 1.84 -10.24
CA SER A 5 7.28 1.96 -11.69
C SER A 5 8.19 0.85 -12.22
N GLU A 6 9.01 0.26 -11.37
CA GLU A 6 9.85 -0.87 -11.72
C GLU A 6 9.26 -2.17 -11.11
N PRO A 7 8.68 -3.07 -11.93
CA PRO A 7 7.93 -4.22 -11.44
C PRO A 7 8.76 -5.24 -10.65
N SER A 8 10.08 -5.22 -10.82
CA SER A 8 11.04 -6.10 -10.11
C SER A 8 10.97 -5.94 -8.59
N TRP A 9 10.56 -4.77 -8.09
CA TRP A 9 10.42 -4.49 -6.66
C TRP A 9 9.08 -4.91 -6.06
N ILE A 10 8.04 -5.10 -6.87
CA ILE A 10 6.70 -5.40 -6.38
C ILE A 10 6.69 -6.76 -5.67
N HIS A 11 7.18 -7.80 -6.34
CA HIS A 11 7.11 -9.16 -5.79
C HIS A 11 7.97 -9.36 -4.52
N PRO A 12 9.25 -8.93 -4.45
CA PRO A 12 10.09 -9.11 -3.26
C PRO A 12 9.55 -8.37 -2.03
N PHE A 13 9.03 -7.15 -2.21
CA PHE A 13 8.62 -6.31 -1.09
C PHE A 13 7.18 -6.54 -0.64
N THR A 14 6.28 -6.93 -1.55
CA THR A 14 4.85 -7.10 -1.22
C THR A 14 4.40 -8.56 -1.19
N GLY A 15 5.13 -9.46 -1.85
CA GLY A 15 4.68 -10.83 -2.13
C GLY A 15 3.51 -10.91 -3.13
N LEU A 16 3.14 -9.80 -3.77
CA LEU A 16 2.08 -9.74 -4.77
C LEU A 16 2.66 -9.88 -6.18
N SER A 17 1.91 -10.55 -7.06
CA SER A 17 2.15 -10.44 -8.49
C SER A 17 1.78 -9.04 -8.99
N GLN A 18 2.43 -8.59 -10.08
CA GLN A 18 2.11 -7.31 -10.73
C GLN A 18 0.62 -7.15 -11.05
N ARG A 19 -0.06 -8.24 -11.44
CA ARG A 19 -1.51 -8.26 -11.69
C ARG A 19 -2.34 -8.02 -10.43
N GLN A 20 -1.97 -8.61 -9.29
CA GLN A 20 -2.65 -8.39 -8.01
C GLN A 20 -2.43 -6.97 -7.51
N PHE A 21 -1.21 -6.46 -7.66
CA PHE A 21 -0.87 -5.07 -7.33
C PHE A 21 -1.69 -4.08 -8.16
N GLY A 22 -1.80 -4.30 -9.48
CA GLY A 22 -2.63 -3.48 -10.36
C GLY A 22 -4.11 -3.47 -9.95
N LYS A 23 -4.66 -4.62 -9.53
CA LYS A 23 -6.04 -4.68 -9.01
C LYS A 23 -6.22 -3.82 -7.75
N LEU A 24 -5.27 -3.86 -6.82
CA LEU A 24 -5.31 -3.03 -5.61
C LEU A 24 -5.22 -1.54 -5.95
N LEU A 25 -4.35 -1.17 -6.90
CA LEU A 25 -4.26 0.21 -7.39
C LEU A 25 -5.57 0.70 -7.98
N THR A 26 -6.28 -0.11 -8.77
CA THR A 26 -7.57 0.29 -9.33
C THR A 26 -8.60 0.53 -8.22
N VAL A 27 -8.67 -0.35 -7.23
CA VAL A 27 -9.57 -0.18 -6.07
C VAL A 27 -9.23 1.09 -5.29
N LEU A 28 -7.95 1.32 -5.02
CA LEU A 28 -7.50 2.54 -4.34
C LEU A 28 -7.77 3.79 -5.16
N ARG A 29 -7.57 3.78 -6.49
CA ARG A 29 -7.89 4.92 -7.36
C ARG A 29 -9.38 5.26 -7.31
N CYS A 30 -10.26 4.27 -7.31
CA CYS A 30 -11.70 4.49 -7.15
C CYS A 30 -12.05 5.07 -5.76
N GLN A 31 -11.33 4.67 -4.71
CA GLN A 31 -11.55 5.16 -3.35
C GLN A 31 -10.92 6.55 -3.11
N ASP A 32 -9.70 6.81 -3.59
CA ASP A 32 -9.04 8.13 -3.52
C ASP A 32 -9.77 9.16 -4.40
N ALA A 33 -10.30 8.78 -5.57
CA ALA A 33 -11.14 9.67 -6.38
C ALA A 33 -12.42 10.10 -5.64
N ALA A 34 -12.94 9.24 -4.74
CA ALA A 34 -14.06 9.57 -3.88
C ALA A 34 -13.67 10.48 -2.70
N VAL A 35 -12.38 10.53 -2.33
CA VAL A 35 -11.85 11.40 -1.27
C VAL A 35 -11.07 12.54 -1.91
N VAL A 36 -11.79 13.51 -2.48
CA VAL A 36 -11.20 14.78 -2.97
C VAL A 36 -10.59 15.54 -1.78
N ARG A 37 -9.30 15.30 -1.50
CA ARG A 37 -8.58 15.98 -0.42
C ARG A 37 -8.08 17.35 -0.88
N ARG A 38 -8.58 18.41 -0.25
CA ARG A 38 -8.04 19.77 -0.36
C ARG A 38 -6.67 19.83 0.34
N GLY A 39 -5.59 20.11 -0.42
CA GLY A 39 -4.25 20.27 0.12
C GLY A 39 -3.14 20.07 -0.92
N ARG A 40 -1.88 20.24 -0.52
CA ARG A 40 -0.71 20.01 -1.38
C ARG A 40 -0.66 18.53 -1.79
N PRO A 41 -0.56 18.21 -3.10
CA PRO A 41 -0.40 16.83 -3.54
C PRO A 41 0.89 16.25 -2.95
N TRP A 42 0.85 15.00 -2.52
CA TRP A 42 2.04 14.33 -2.03
C TRP A 42 3.04 14.19 -3.18
N GLY A 43 4.33 14.38 -2.88
CA GLY A 43 5.40 14.20 -3.87
C GLY A 43 5.64 12.75 -4.30
N LEU A 44 4.97 11.77 -3.66
CA LEU A 44 5.10 10.35 -3.97
C LEU A 44 3.88 9.87 -4.77
N PRO A 45 4.04 9.16 -5.89
CA PRO A 45 2.92 8.64 -6.68
C PRO A 45 2.12 7.59 -5.89
N LEU A 46 0.85 7.37 -6.26
CA LEU A 46 -0.05 6.49 -5.51
C LEU A 46 0.47 5.04 -5.48
N GLU A 47 1.11 4.62 -6.57
CA GLU A 47 1.75 3.32 -6.72
C GLU A 47 2.83 3.08 -5.67
N ASP A 48 3.73 4.04 -5.51
CA ASP A 48 4.81 3.97 -4.54
C ASP A 48 4.28 4.01 -3.09
N ARG A 49 3.17 4.72 -2.86
CA ARG A 49 2.50 4.72 -1.55
C ARG A 49 1.89 3.35 -1.24
N LEU A 50 1.26 2.68 -2.21
CA LEU A 50 0.76 1.32 -2.03
C LEU A 50 1.91 0.33 -1.78
N LEU A 51 2.99 0.44 -2.55
CA LEU A 51 4.19 -0.38 -2.37
C LEU A 51 4.78 -0.20 -0.96
N LEU A 52 4.81 1.03 -0.46
CA LEU A 52 5.22 1.36 0.91
C LEU A 52 4.36 0.67 1.96
N VAL A 53 3.03 0.76 1.86
CA VAL A 53 2.12 0.15 2.85
C VAL A 53 2.20 -1.37 2.81
N ALA A 54 2.24 -1.96 1.61
CA ALA A 54 2.37 -3.40 1.46
C ALA A 54 3.72 -3.90 1.98
N ALA A 55 4.81 -3.17 1.73
CA ALA A 55 6.13 -3.48 2.28
C ALA A 55 6.14 -3.36 3.81
N TYR A 56 5.50 -2.34 4.37
CA TYR A 56 5.39 -2.16 5.83
C TYR A 56 4.64 -3.32 6.51
N TRP A 57 3.58 -3.84 5.88
CA TRP A 57 2.84 -4.99 6.42
C TRP A 57 3.55 -6.32 6.20
N ARG A 58 4.32 -6.45 5.11
CA ARG A 58 4.98 -7.70 4.75
C ARG A 58 6.33 -7.88 5.44
N THR A 59 7.04 -6.79 5.66
CA THR A 59 8.39 -6.78 6.20
C THR A 59 8.37 -6.27 7.64
N ASN A 60 9.14 -6.89 8.53
CA ASN A 60 9.29 -6.45 9.92
C ASN A 60 10.20 -5.21 10.05
N LEU A 61 10.19 -4.32 9.06
CA LEU A 61 11.02 -3.13 9.02
C LEU A 61 10.38 -1.99 9.80
N THR A 62 11.20 -1.25 10.54
CA THR A 62 10.74 -0.03 11.20
C THR A 62 10.50 1.08 10.17
N LEU A 63 9.59 2.01 10.48
CA LEU A 63 9.36 3.20 9.62
C LEU A 63 10.63 4.00 9.32
N ARG A 64 11.61 3.97 10.23
CA ARG A 64 12.92 4.64 10.06
C ARG A 64 13.82 3.95 9.03
N GLN A 65 13.71 2.63 8.90
CA GLN A 65 14.43 1.86 7.88
C GLN A 65 13.70 1.91 6.53
N LEU A 66 12.37 1.94 6.57
CA LEU A 66 11.54 1.89 5.39
C LEU A 66 11.51 3.22 4.64
N ALA A 67 11.36 4.35 5.35
CA ALA A 67 11.22 5.67 4.71
C ALA A 67 12.39 6.06 3.77
N PRO A 68 13.67 5.82 4.12
CA PRO A 68 14.80 6.09 3.22
C PRO A 68 14.75 5.26 1.92
N LEU A 69 14.18 4.06 1.94
CA LEU A 69 14.09 3.22 0.73
C LEU A 69 13.20 3.87 -0.33
N PHE A 70 12.19 4.63 0.09
CA PHE A 70 11.26 5.37 -0.75
C PHE A 70 11.63 6.85 -0.91
N GLY A 71 12.79 7.28 -0.41
CA GLY A 71 13.26 8.68 -0.52
C GLY A 71 12.37 9.70 0.21
N ILE A 72 11.61 9.28 1.23
CA ILE A 72 10.72 10.16 1.99
C ILE A 72 11.12 10.23 3.46
N SER A 73 10.58 11.22 4.18
CA SER A 73 10.77 11.30 5.63
C SER A 73 9.93 10.26 6.37
N LYS A 74 10.39 9.86 7.57
CA LYS A 74 9.63 8.97 8.48
C LYS A 74 8.20 9.47 8.70
N SER A 75 8.03 10.77 8.92
CA SER A 75 6.72 11.39 9.17
C SER A 75 5.81 11.36 7.95
N ALA A 76 6.36 11.42 6.73
CA ALA A 76 5.59 11.24 5.51
C ALA A 76 5.13 9.78 5.36
N ALA A 77 6.01 8.81 5.64
CA ALA A 77 5.68 7.39 5.61
C ALA A 77 4.55 7.04 6.60
N ASP A 78 4.63 7.56 7.83
CA ASP A 78 3.62 7.37 8.87
C ASP A 78 2.23 7.85 8.42
N ARG A 79 2.14 9.06 7.85
CA ARG A 79 0.87 9.59 7.34
C ARG A 79 0.33 8.79 6.16
N ILE A 80 1.20 8.29 5.27
CA ILE A 80 0.78 7.43 4.15
C ILE A 80 0.13 6.15 4.68
N ILE A 81 0.74 5.51 5.68
CA ILE A 81 0.19 4.29 6.29
C ILE A 81 -1.15 4.59 6.98
N GLY A 82 -1.26 5.68 7.73
CA GLY A 82 -2.52 6.09 8.36
C GLY A 82 -3.63 6.39 7.35
N GLN A 83 -3.28 6.87 6.15
CA GLN A 83 -4.24 7.22 5.11
C GLN A 83 -4.68 6.01 4.26
N ILE A 84 -3.72 5.17 3.84
CA ILE A 84 -3.97 4.07 2.88
C ILE A 84 -4.20 2.73 3.58
N GLY A 85 -3.74 2.58 4.82
CA GLY A 85 -3.96 1.39 5.63
C GLY A 85 -5.45 1.06 5.83
N PRO A 86 -6.32 2.01 6.23
CA PRO A 86 -7.74 1.71 6.42
C PRO A 86 -8.49 1.27 5.15
N PRO A 87 -8.32 1.90 3.97
CA PRO A 87 -8.92 1.41 2.73
C PRO A 87 -8.43 0.02 2.30
N LEU A 88 -7.18 -0.32 2.61
CA LEU A 88 -6.59 -1.63 2.32
C LEU A 88 -6.89 -2.69 3.38
N ALA A 89 -7.41 -2.32 4.55
CA ALA A 89 -7.84 -3.24 5.58
C ALA A 89 -9.08 -4.00 5.09
N LEU A 90 -8.83 -5.05 4.31
CA LEU A 90 -9.84 -5.96 3.82
C LEU A 90 -10.66 -6.47 5.01
N LYS A 91 -11.97 -6.20 5.02
CA LYS A 91 -12.89 -6.84 5.97
C LYS A 91 -12.62 -8.34 5.94
N PRO A 92 -12.45 -9.02 7.09
CA PRO A 92 -12.26 -10.46 7.12
C PRO A 92 -13.34 -11.11 6.26
N ARG A 93 -12.95 -11.85 5.22
CA ARG A 93 -13.93 -12.59 4.42
C ARG A 93 -14.63 -13.53 5.39
N ARG A 94 -15.94 -13.36 5.59
CA ARG A 94 -16.77 -14.31 6.32
C ARG A 94 -16.59 -15.65 5.61
N ARG A 95 -15.72 -16.51 6.13
CA ARG A 95 -15.58 -17.88 5.62
C ARG A 95 -16.93 -18.53 5.89
N PHE A 96 -17.59 -18.97 4.83
CA PHE A 96 -18.74 -19.86 4.98
C PHE A 96 -18.27 -21.02 5.85
N ALA A 97 -18.86 -21.15 7.05
CA ALA A 97 -18.62 -22.29 7.90
C ALA A 97 -19.02 -23.53 7.09
N ARG A 98 -18.03 -24.34 6.74
CA ARG A 98 -18.25 -25.62 6.06
C ARG A 98 -18.95 -26.49 7.10
N ARG A 99 -20.29 -26.60 7.03
CA ARG A 99 -21.05 -27.62 7.78
C ARG A 99 -20.49 -28.97 7.32
N ARG A 100 -19.70 -29.62 8.18
CA ARG A 100 -19.51 -31.07 8.10
C ARG A 100 -20.82 -31.68 8.61
N ALA A 101 -21.53 -32.34 7.71
CA ALA A 101 -22.50 -33.37 8.07
C ALA A 101 -21.76 -34.62 8.53
#